data_AF-A0A8S2FDL9-F1
#
_entry.id   AF-A0A8S2FDL9-F1
#
_cell.length_a   1.000
_cell.length_b   1.000
_cell.length_c   1.000
_cell.angle_alpha   90.00
_cell.angle_beta   90.00
_cell.angle_gamma   90.00
#
_symmetry.space_group_name_H-M   'P 1'
#
loop_
_entity.id
_entity.type
_entity.pdbx_description
1 polymer ?
#
loop_
_entity_poly.entity_id
_entity_poly.type
_entity_poly.pdbx_seq_one_letter_code
_entity_poly.pdbx_strand_id
1 'polypeptide(L)'
;MVDSSEQTVRDCEAYIAKHDIQNLLRDCIVQLCLKKPDNPISFLSTYFEKLDTTKLSMQHHTSRCQQQQGGSRTSHSPDQHDQQTTKPKGTSSVSSPRSTTDSHQNGQDQDGLGDLDSAPTGSAVKARDRRGAVSAEPFKEEDATSYVKTVIPKDYATMQALSKAIQSNLLFSHLDDSEKSDIFDAMQPFNHKTGDTIIQQGEEGDFFYIIDQGEVD
;
A
#
# COMPACT_ATOMS: atom_id res chain seq x y z
N MET A 1 31.34 -52.21 14.90
CA MET A 1 29.86 -52.20 14.99
C MET A 1 29.41 -50.76 15.19
N VAL A 2 29.75 -49.89 14.24
CA VAL A 2 29.52 -48.43 14.28
C VAL A 2 29.29 -48.04 12.82
N ASP A 3 28.05 -48.02 12.33
CA ASP A 3 27.77 -47.52 10.96
C ASP A 3 26.28 -47.34 10.61
N SER A 4 25.34 -48.01 11.30
CA SER A 4 23.91 -47.85 10.93
C SER A 4 23.36 -46.44 11.13
N SER A 5 23.85 -45.70 12.13
CA SER A 5 23.42 -44.32 12.37
C SER A 5 24.00 -43.34 11.37
N GLU A 6 25.24 -43.55 10.92
CA GLU A 6 25.93 -42.66 9.97
C GLU A 6 25.37 -42.79 8.55
N GLN A 7 25.05 -44.02 8.13
CA GLN A 7 24.37 -44.25 6.86
C GLN A 7 22.99 -43.59 6.81
N THR A 8 22.23 -43.66 7.92
CA THR A 8 20.91 -43.02 8.01
C THR A 8 21.00 -41.51 7.84
N VAL A 9 22.01 -40.86 8.43
CA VAL A 9 22.23 -39.41 8.29
C VAL A 9 22.56 -39.04 6.84
N ARG A 10 23.44 -39.80 6.18
CA ARG A 10 23.80 -39.57 4.78
C ARG A 10 22.61 -39.73 3.84
N ASP A 11 21.74 -40.72 4.10
CA ASP A 11 20.53 -40.94 3.32
C ASP A 11 19.53 -39.77 3.51
N CYS A 12 19.41 -39.24 4.73
CA CYS A 12 18.62 -38.05 5.01
C CYS A 12 19.18 -36.80 4.29
N GLU A 13 20.49 -36.58 4.34
CA GLU A 13 21.15 -35.46 3.65
C GLU A 13 20.96 -35.54 2.14
N ALA A 14 21.12 -36.73 1.57
CA ALA A 14 20.89 -36.99 0.15
C ALA A 14 19.43 -36.71 -0.25
N TYR A 15 18.45 -37.09 0.58
CA TYR A 15 17.04 -36.81 0.34
C TYR A 15 16.73 -35.31 0.38
N ILE A 16 17.26 -34.61 1.38
CA ILE A 16 17.12 -33.15 1.52
C ILE A 16 17.69 -32.42 0.30
N ALA A 17 18.87 -32.82 -0.16
CA ALA A 17 19.52 -32.24 -1.33
C ALA A 17 18.75 -32.56 -2.63
N LYS A 18 18.32 -33.82 -2.81
CA LYS A 18 17.61 -34.28 -4.02
C LYS A 18 16.29 -33.55 -4.23
N HIS A 19 15.56 -33.27 -3.15
CA HIS A 19 14.26 -32.61 -3.21
C HIS A 19 14.32 -31.10 -2.99
N ASP A 20 15.54 -30.54 -2.87
CA ASP A 20 15.80 -29.13 -2.57
C ASP A 20 14.96 -28.60 -1.39
N ILE A 21 14.84 -29.44 -0.35
CA ILE A 21 13.96 -29.19 0.80
C ILE A 21 14.39 -27.92 1.54
N GLN A 22 15.69 -27.63 1.56
CA GLN A 22 16.23 -26.43 2.21
C GLN A 22 15.67 -25.14 1.59
N ASN A 23 15.66 -25.04 0.26
CA ASN A 23 15.13 -23.85 -0.41
C ASN A 23 13.61 -23.77 -0.32
N LEU A 24 12.92 -24.90 -0.45
CA LEU A 24 11.46 -24.98 -0.27
C LEU A 24 11.01 -24.45 1.09
N LEU A 25 11.69 -24.87 2.17
CA LEU A 25 11.38 -24.41 3.52
C LEU A 25 11.78 -22.94 3.73
N ARG A 26 12.89 -22.47 3.14
CA ARG A 26 13.25 -21.04 3.17
C ARG A 26 12.18 -20.17 2.53
N ASP A 27 11.72 -20.51 1.33
CA ASP A 27 10.67 -19.74 0.63
C ASP A 27 9.34 -19.75 1.38
N CYS A 28 8.99 -20.89 1.96
CA CYS A 28 7.85 -21.05 2.86
C CYS A 28 7.92 -20.09 4.06
N ILE A 29 9.06 -20.03 4.76
CA ILE A 29 9.28 -19.12 5.90
C ILE A 29 9.20 -17.67 5.46
N VAL A 30 9.83 -17.30 4.33
CA VAL A 30 9.77 -15.94 3.78
C VAL A 30 8.32 -15.54 3.51
N GLN A 31 7.52 -16.42 2.90
CA GLN A 31 6.10 -16.16 2.62
C GLN A 31 5.27 -16.00 3.89
N LEU A 32 5.54 -16.78 4.95
CA LEU A 32 4.89 -16.62 6.26
C LEU A 32 5.26 -15.28 6.91
N CYS A 33 6.53 -14.90 6.88
CA CYS A 33 7.00 -13.64 7.45
C CYS A 33 6.47 -12.40 6.70
N LEU A 34 6.27 -12.52 5.37
CA LEU A 34 5.74 -11.45 4.54
C LEU A 34 4.22 -11.27 4.71
N LYS A 35 3.46 -12.36 4.73
CA LYS A 35 1.99 -12.29 4.74
C LYS A 35 1.37 -12.30 6.13
N LYS A 36 2.10 -12.77 7.15
CA LYS A 36 1.65 -12.88 8.55
C LYS A 36 0.20 -13.36 8.68
N PRO A 37 -0.17 -14.52 8.12
CA PRO A 37 -1.55 -15.02 8.19
C PRO A 37 -1.91 -15.45 9.63
N ASP A 38 -3.17 -15.27 10.01
CA ASP A 38 -3.68 -15.66 11.34
C ASP A 38 -3.57 -17.18 11.61
N ASN A 39 -3.62 -18.00 10.54
CA ASN A 39 -3.41 -19.44 10.62
C ASN A 39 -2.29 -19.89 9.65
N PRO A 40 -1.07 -20.18 10.16
CA PRO A 40 0.06 -20.55 9.32
C PRO A 40 -0.12 -21.93 8.66
N ILE A 41 -0.81 -22.87 9.31
CA ILE A 41 -1.00 -24.24 8.77
C ILE A 41 -1.90 -24.23 7.54
N SER A 42 -3.04 -23.53 7.62
CA SER A 42 -3.96 -23.39 6.48
C SER A 42 -3.27 -22.69 5.31
N PHE A 43 -2.50 -21.64 5.60
CA PHE A 43 -1.72 -20.93 4.58
C PHE A 43 -0.71 -21.84 3.88
N LEU A 44 0.04 -22.65 4.63
CA LEU A 44 1.02 -23.57 4.06
C LEU A 44 0.38 -24.62 3.16
N SER A 45 -0.77 -25.18 3.56
CA SER A 45 -1.51 -26.13 2.73
C SER A 45 -1.86 -25.54 1.36
N THR A 46 -2.43 -24.33 1.34
CA THR A 46 -2.76 -23.63 0.09
C THR A 46 -1.53 -23.17 -0.69
N TYR A 47 -0.44 -22.82 0.00
CA TYR A 47 0.80 -22.39 -0.64
C TYR A 47 1.48 -23.55 -1.38
N PHE A 48 1.60 -24.73 -0.76
CA PHE A 48 2.18 -25.90 -1.41
C PHE A 48 1.32 -26.41 -2.58
N GLU A 49 0.00 -26.37 -2.47
CA GLU A 49 -0.92 -26.71 -3.58
C GLU A 49 -0.73 -25.79 -4.81
N LYS A 50 -0.49 -24.49 -4.56
CA LYS A 50 -0.15 -23.52 -5.61
C LYS A 50 1.24 -23.76 -6.21
N LEU A 51 2.22 -24.14 -5.40
CA LEU A 51 3.57 -24.48 -5.88
C LEU A 51 3.56 -25.71 -6.79
N ASP A 52 2.78 -26.74 -6.45
CA ASP A 52 2.65 -27.95 -7.28
C ASP A 52 2.00 -27.64 -8.64
N THR A 53 0.97 -26.79 -8.65
CA THR A 53 0.31 -26.33 -9.88
C THR A 53 1.25 -25.51 -10.78
N THR A 54 2.14 -24.73 -10.17
CA THR A 54 3.11 -23.89 -10.90
C THR A 54 4.23 -24.73 -11.53
N LYS A 55 4.69 -25.80 -10.86
CA LYS A 55 5.67 -26.75 -11.42
C LYS A 55 5.13 -27.53 -12.62
N LEU A 56 3.83 -27.84 -12.64
CA LEU A 56 3.16 -28.49 -13.78
C LEU A 56 3.08 -27.57 -15.03
N SER A 57 2.89 -26.26 -14.85
CA SER A 57 2.83 -25.30 -15.96
C SER A 57 4.19 -25.06 -16.64
N MET A 58 5.29 -25.11 -15.88
CA MET A 58 6.65 -24.87 -16.41
C MET A 58 7.18 -26.02 -17.29
N GLN A 59 6.66 -27.25 -17.17
CA GLN A 59 7.06 -28.38 -18.02
C GLN A 59 6.50 -28.31 -19.45
N HIS A 60 5.42 -27.54 -19.70
CA HIS A 60 4.81 -27.49 -21.04
C HIS A 60 5.48 -26.52 -22.03
N HIS A 61 6.42 -25.67 -21.59
CA HIS A 61 7.09 -24.71 -22.49
C HIS A 61 8.45 -25.18 -23.03
N THR A 62 9.12 -26.13 -22.37
CA THR A 62 10.45 -26.60 -22.80
C THR A 62 10.43 -27.52 -24.02
N SER A 63 9.27 -28.03 -24.43
CA SER A 63 9.16 -28.97 -25.56
C SER A 63 9.01 -28.30 -26.94
N ARG A 64 8.97 -26.96 -27.04
CA ARG A 64 8.76 -26.27 -28.34
C ARG A 64 9.98 -25.56 -28.93
N CYS A 65 11.13 -25.55 -28.25
CA CYS A 65 12.31 -24.78 -28.71
C CYS A 65 13.51 -25.64 -29.15
N GLN A 66 13.31 -26.93 -29.46
CA GLN A 66 14.40 -27.86 -29.81
C GLN A 66 14.37 -28.36 -31.27
N GLN A 67 13.88 -27.54 -32.20
CA GLN A 67 13.98 -27.85 -33.63
C GLN A 67 14.26 -26.59 -34.46
N GLN A 68 15.43 -26.01 -34.24
CA GLN A 68 16.18 -25.22 -35.24
C GLN A 68 17.57 -24.88 -34.68
N GLN A 69 18.47 -25.87 -34.70
CA GLN A 69 19.91 -25.60 -34.79
C GLN A 69 20.40 -26.19 -36.12
N GLY A 70 20.92 -25.30 -36.96
CA GLY A 70 21.67 -25.64 -38.15
C GLY A 70 22.20 -24.35 -38.80
N GLY A 71 23.50 -24.08 -38.63
CA GLY A 71 24.21 -23.14 -39.50
C GLY A 71 25.24 -22.21 -38.86
N SER A 72 26.49 -22.69 -38.79
CA SER A 72 27.76 -21.98 -39.03
C SER A 72 28.10 -20.71 -38.22
N ARG A 73 29.05 -20.77 -37.27
CA ARG A 73 30.51 -20.55 -37.47
C ARG A 73 30.87 -19.21 -38.12
N THR A 74 31.50 -18.30 -37.38
CA THR A 74 32.93 -17.95 -37.54
C THR A 74 33.42 -17.07 -36.37
N SER A 75 34.68 -17.32 -36.03
CA SER A 75 35.53 -16.67 -35.03
C SER A 75 36.05 -15.31 -35.49
N HIS A 76 36.25 -14.36 -34.57
CA HIS A 76 37.49 -13.56 -34.45
C HIS A 76 37.50 -12.74 -33.14
N SER A 77 38.68 -12.70 -32.50
CA SER A 77 39.06 -11.81 -31.39
C SER A 77 40.13 -10.81 -31.92
N PRO A 78 40.79 -10.01 -31.08
CA PRO A 78 40.39 -8.67 -30.59
C PRO A 78 41.41 -7.58 -31.00
N ASP A 79 41.09 -6.28 -30.95
CA ASP A 79 42.12 -5.22 -30.78
C ASP A 79 41.56 -3.85 -30.36
N GLN A 80 42.47 -2.96 -29.97
CA GLN A 80 42.45 -1.92 -28.93
C GLN A 80 42.06 -0.48 -29.39
N HIS A 81 41.90 0.42 -28.39
CA HIS A 81 42.16 1.89 -28.29
C HIS A 81 42.17 2.75 -29.59
N ASP A 82 41.61 3.97 -29.70
CA ASP A 82 41.86 5.20 -28.89
C ASP A 82 40.98 6.39 -29.42
N GLN A 83 40.70 7.38 -28.55
CA GLN A 83 40.48 8.86 -28.71
C GLN A 83 40.00 9.47 -30.09
N GLN A 84 39.20 10.55 -30.24
CA GLN A 84 38.81 11.72 -29.43
C GLN A 84 37.92 12.69 -30.29
N THR A 85 37.15 13.59 -29.64
CA THR A 85 36.47 14.83 -30.15
C THR A 85 35.26 14.67 -31.10
N THR A 86 34.15 15.43 -31.12
CA THR A 86 33.85 16.87 -30.89
C THR A 86 32.33 17.10 -30.58
N LYS A 87 31.99 18.04 -29.68
CA LYS A 87 30.69 18.80 -29.61
C LYS A 87 30.69 19.88 -30.74
N PRO A 88 29.60 20.62 -31.15
CA PRO A 88 28.36 21.00 -30.42
C PRO A 88 27.02 21.20 -31.23
N LYS A 89 25.95 21.55 -30.48
CA LYS A 89 24.84 22.55 -30.72
C LYS A 89 23.52 22.22 -31.49
N GLY A 90 22.41 22.45 -30.76
CA GLY A 90 21.13 23.10 -31.17
C GLY A 90 20.06 22.22 -31.86
N THR A 91 18.74 22.40 -31.80
CA THR A 91 17.79 23.37 -31.20
C THR A 91 16.36 22.83 -31.47
N SER A 92 15.39 23.08 -30.56
CA SER A 92 13.91 23.14 -30.73
C SER A 92 13.16 21.89 -31.27
N SER A 93 11.92 21.55 -30.89
CA SER A 93 10.74 22.39 -30.69
C SER A 93 9.62 21.71 -29.88
N VAL A 94 8.87 22.57 -29.21
CA VAL A 94 7.59 22.39 -28.50
C VAL A 94 6.43 22.13 -29.47
N SER A 95 5.39 21.40 -29.04
CA SER A 95 4.00 21.67 -29.48
C SER A 95 2.93 21.03 -28.57
N SER A 96 2.18 21.88 -27.87
CA SER A 96 0.81 21.65 -27.37
C SER A 96 -0.22 21.62 -28.51
N PRO A 97 -1.49 21.25 -28.25
CA PRO A 97 -2.58 22.26 -28.32
C PRO A 97 -3.65 22.01 -27.21
N ARG A 98 -4.29 22.99 -26.54
CA ARG A 98 -5.07 24.21 -26.87
C ARG A 98 -6.51 23.95 -27.34
N SER A 99 -7.44 24.43 -26.50
CA SER A 99 -8.91 24.39 -26.58
C SER A 99 -9.50 25.28 -27.69
N THR A 100 -10.66 24.89 -28.22
CA THR A 100 -11.61 25.78 -28.90
C THR A 100 -13.06 25.38 -28.61
N THR A 101 -13.84 26.36 -28.20
CA THR A 101 -15.30 26.41 -28.09
C THR A 101 -15.98 26.45 -29.47
N ASP A 102 -17.14 25.82 -29.64
CA ASP A 102 -18.16 26.24 -30.61
C ASP A 102 -19.57 25.86 -30.13
N SER A 103 -20.52 26.76 -30.36
CA SER A 103 -21.94 26.65 -30.02
C SER A 103 -22.74 26.63 -31.32
N HIS A 104 -23.78 25.81 -31.46
CA HIS A 104 -25.06 26.16 -32.10
C HIS A 104 -26.05 24.96 -32.18
N GLN A 105 -27.32 25.34 -32.38
CA GLN A 105 -28.60 24.74 -32.00
C GLN A 105 -29.22 23.73 -33.00
N ASN A 106 -30.34 23.13 -32.54
CA ASN A 106 -31.56 22.70 -33.28
C ASN A 106 -31.72 21.16 -33.39
N GLY A 107 -32.85 20.51 -33.13
CA GLY A 107 -34.21 20.87 -32.67
C GLY A 107 -35.13 19.64 -32.84
N GLN A 108 -36.12 19.49 -31.92
CA GLN A 108 -37.43 18.78 -31.99
C GLN A 108 -37.44 17.27 -32.37
N ASP A 109 -38.09 16.38 -31.61
CA ASP A 109 -39.55 16.20 -31.57
C ASP A 109 -40.11 15.73 -30.20
N GLN A 110 -41.40 16.05 -29.98
CA GLN A 110 -42.29 15.61 -28.90
C GLN A 110 -42.62 14.10 -29.08
N ASP A 111 -42.93 13.30 -28.05
CA ASP A 111 -44.30 13.08 -27.56
C ASP A 111 -44.30 12.18 -26.29
N GLY A 112 -45.18 12.46 -25.32
CA GLY A 112 -46.07 11.44 -24.74
C GLY A 112 -45.62 10.48 -23.62
N LEU A 113 -45.84 10.88 -22.36
CA LEU A 113 -46.46 10.12 -21.23
C LEU A 113 -46.02 8.66 -20.93
N GLY A 114 -45.44 8.44 -19.75
CA GLY A 114 -45.33 7.08 -19.17
C GLY A 114 -44.45 7.00 -17.92
N ASP A 115 -45.09 7.06 -16.76
CA ASP A 115 -44.56 6.79 -15.43
C ASP A 115 -43.85 5.43 -15.35
N LEU A 116 -42.53 5.41 -15.13
CA LEU A 116 -41.77 4.24 -14.70
C LEU A 116 -40.63 4.69 -13.79
N ASP A 117 -40.92 4.64 -12.49
CA ASP A 117 -39.95 4.47 -11.40
C ASP A 117 -38.87 3.46 -11.83
N SER A 118 -37.73 3.98 -12.31
CA SER A 118 -36.58 3.18 -12.69
C SER A 118 -35.80 2.85 -11.41
N ALA A 119 -36.32 1.88 -10.66
CA ALA A 119 -35.50 1.12 -9.74
C ALA A 119 -34.24 0.63 -10.49
N PRO A 120 -33.02 0.76 -9.92
CA PRO A 120 -31.79 0.34 -10.60
C PRO A 120 -31.75 -1.19 -10.65
N THR A 121 -32.43 -1.74 -11.66
CA THR A 121 -32.35 -3.14 -12.05
C THR A 121 -31.23 -3.27 -13.06
N GLY A 122 -30.06 -3.61 -12.54
CA GLY A 122 -28.90 -3.89 -13.37
C GLY A 122 -27.73 -4.18 -12.48
N SER A 123 -27.39 -5.47 -12.36
CA SER A 123 -26.11 -5.92 -11.85
C SER A 123 -25.02 -5.50 -12.84
N ALA A 124 -24.77 -4.20 -12.93
CA ALA A 124 -23.63 -3.63 -13.60
C ALA A 124 -22.43 -4.03 -12.75
N VAL A 125 -21.52 -4.81 -13.34
CA VAL A 125 -20.20 -5.12 -12.78
C VAL A 125 -19.66 -3.82 -12.21
N LYS A 126 -19.58 -3.72 -10.87
CA LYS A 126 -19.15 -2.50 -10.19
C LYS A 126 -17.80 -2.13 -10.78
N ALA A 127 -17.78 -1.10 -11.63
CA ALA A 127 -16.55 -0.53 -12.14
C ALA A 127 -15.68 -0.29 -10.91
N ARG A 128 -14.47 -0.84 -10.94
CA ARG A 128 -13.59 -0.89 -9.76
C ARG A 128 -13.48 0.51 -9.20
N ASP A 129 -14.05 0.70 -8.00
CA ASP A 129 -14.11 2.00 -7.36
C ASP A 129 -12.71 2.59 -7.29
N ARG A 130 -12.53 3.76 -7.91
CA ARG A 130 -11.22 4.41 -8.00
C ARG A 130 -11.01 5.13 -6.69
N ARG A 131 -10.03 4.68 -5.92
CA ARG A 131 -9.61 5.34 -4.68
C ARG A 131 -9.25 6.81 -4.98
N GLY A 132 -9.92 7.73 -4.29
CA GLY A 132 -9.54 9.14 -4.28
C GLY A 132 -8.18 9.36 -3.59
N ALA A 133 -7.51 10.45 -3.95
CA ALA A 133 -6.33 10.92 -3.23
C ALA A 133 -6.75 11.86 -2.09
N VAL A 134 -5.97 11.87 -1.00
CA VAL A 134 -6.14 12.78 0.14
C VAL A 134 -4.80 13.47 0.38
N SER A 135 -4.83 14.78 0.63
CA SER A 135 -3.64 15.59 0.94
C SER A 135 -3.99 16.59 2.03
N ALA A 136 -3.11 16.71 3.01
CA ALA A 136 -3.13 17.81 3.96
C ALA A 136 -2.46 19.05 3.36
N GLU A 137 -2.56 20.18 4.06
CA GLU A 137 -1.85 21.41 3.71
C GLU A 137 -0.33 21.24 3.84
N PRO A 138 0.46 21.81 2.90
CA PRO A 138 1.92 21.70 2.96
C PRO A 138 2.49 22.58 4.08
N PHE A 139 3.27 21.98 4.98
CA PHE A 139 3.99 22.70 6.02
C PHE A 139 5.25 23.36 5.45
N LYS A 140 5.44 24.67 5.66
CA LYS A 140 6.64 25.38 5.20
C LYS A 140 7.61 25.62 6.36
N GLU A 141 8.86 25.92 6.02
CA GLU A 141 9.91 26.23 7.01
C GLU A 141 9.58 27.49 7.85
N GLU A 142 8.88 28.46 7.25
CA GLU A 142 8.36 29.64 7.94
C GLU A 142 7.32 29.29 9.02
N ASP A 143 6.49 28.27 8.79
CA ASP A 143 5.49 27.81 9.75
C ASP A 143 6.15 27.11 10.94
N ALA A 144 7.18 26.30 10.68
CA ALA A 144 7.95 25.61 11.71
C ALA A 144 8.63 26.57 12.70
N THR A 145 9.21 27.64 12.16
CA THR A 145 10.02 28.59 12.93
C THR A 145 9.21 29.66 13.63
N SER A 146 8.01 29.97 13.11
CA SER A 146 7.09 30.94 13.71
C SER A 146 6.06 30.30 14.64
N TYR A 147 5.99 28.96 14.70
CA TYR A 147 5.05 28.27 15.57
C TYR A 147 5.25 28.62 17.05
N VAL A 148 4.21 29.17 17.66
CA VAL A 148 4.17 29.44 19.10
C VAL A 148 3.39 28.31 19.77
N LYS A 149 4.09 27.54 20.61
CA LYS A 149 3.47 26.45 21.38
C LYS A 149 2.35 27.01 22.26
N THR A 150 1.13 26.54 22.02
CA THR A 150 -0.04 26.84 22.85
C THR A 150 0.06 26.08 24.18
N VAL A 151 -0.12 26.77 25.30
CA VAL A 151 -0.14 26.16 26.64
C VAL A 151 -1.43 26.54 27.35
N ILE A 152 -2.33 25.58 27.48
CA ILE A 152 -3.59 25.69 28.21
C ILE A 152 -3.40 24.97 29.55
N PRO A 153 -3.52 25.68 30.69
CA PRO A 153 -3.31 25.09 32.00
C PRO A 153 -4.37 24.03 32.30
N LYS A 154 -3.93 22.85 32.73
CA LYS A 154 -4.77 21.70 33.05
C LYS A 154 -4.43 21.16 34.42
N ASP A 155 -5.42 20.53 35.05
CA ASP A 155 -5.19 19.85 36.30
C ASP A 155 -4.47 18.51 36.08
N TYR A 156 -3.92 17.97 37.16
CA TYR A 156 -3.19 16.72 37.11
C TYR A 156 -4.08 15.53 36.74
N ALA A 157 -5.36 15.55 37.15
CA ALA A 157 -6.31 14.47 36.87
C ALA A 157 -6.61 14.37 35.37
N THR A 158 -6.91 15.50 34.71
CA THR A 158 -7.15 15.58 33.26
C THR A 158 -5.89 15.16 32.49
N MET A 159 -4.71 15.57 32.94
CA MET A 159 -3.45 15.16 32.29
C MET A 159 -3.23 13.64 32.32
N GLN A 160 -3.51 13.00 33.45
CA GLN A 160 -3.46 11.54 33.55
C GLN A 160 -4.51 10.86 32.67
N ALA A 161 -5.74 11.41 32.64
CA ALA A 161 -6.83 10.87 31.82
C ALA A 161 -6.47 10.94 30.33
N LEU A 162 -5.94 12.07 29.86
CA LEU A 162 -5.46 12.24 28.49
C LEU A 162 -4.35 11.25 28.15
N SER A 163 -3.33 11.13 29.00
CA SER A 163 -2.24 10.16 28.81
C SER A 163 -2.75 8.73 28.69
N LYS A 164 -3.75 8.35 29.48
CA LYS A 164 -4.35 7.01 29.42
C LYS A 164 -5.19 6.82 28.15
N ALA A 165 -5.95 7.85 27.73
CA ALA A 165 -6.84 7.79 26.58
C ALA A 165 -6.08 7.64 25.25
N ILE A 166 -4.94 8.31 25.10
CA ILE A 166 -4.17 8.27 23.84
C ILE A 166 -3.14 7.15 23.74
N GLN A 167 -2.89 6.39 24.82
CA GLN A 167 -1.80 5.41 24.90
C GLN A 167 -1.85 4.33 23.79
N SER A 168 -3.05 3.92 23.40
CA SER A 168 -3.26 2.90 22.36
C SER A 168 -3.52 3.48 20.97
N ASN A 169 -3.57 4.82 20.83
CA ASN A 169 -3.89 5.48 19.57
C ASN A 169 -2.63 5.59 18.69
N LEU A 170 -2.76 5.16 17.43
CA LEU A 170 -1.69 5.11 16.44
C LEU A 170 -1.02 6.47 16.20
N LEU A 171 -1.77 7.57 16.26
CA LEU A 171 -1.24 8.91 16.02
C LEU A 171 -0.18 9.31 17.04
N PHE A 172 -0.20 8.71 18.23
CA PHE A 172 0.65 9.09 19.36
C PHE A 172 1.60 7.97 19.82
N SER A 173 1.61 6.81 19.14
CA SER A 173 2.36 5.62 19.57
C SER A 173 3.88 5.79 19.50
N HIS A 174 4.36 6.72 18.67
CA HIS A 174 5.78 6.96 18.44
C HIS A 174 6.29 8.28 19.02
N LEU A 175 5.45 8.97 19.80
CA LEU A 175 5.82 10.21 20.46
C LEU A 175 6.48 9.94 21.80
N ASP A 176 7.51 10.73 22.11
CA ASP A 176 8.11 10.73 23.44
C ASP A 176 7.24 11.48 24.47
N ASP A 177 7.63 11.44 25.73
CA ASP A 177 6.84 12.05 26.82
C ASP A 177 6.83 13.59 26.74
N SER A 178 7.86 14.20 26.13
CA SER A 178 7.92 15.65 25.92
C SER A 178 6.95 16.08 24.83
N GLU A 179 6.96 15.40 23.68
CA GLU A 179 6.05 15.65 22.57
C GLU A 179 4.58 15.42 22.97
N LYS A 180 4.31 14.37 23.76
CA LYS A 180 2.98 14.15 24.36
C LYS A 180 2.58 15.30 25.26
N SER A 181 3.48 15.75 26.15
CA SER A 181 3.23 16.92 26.99
C SER A 181 2.92 18.16 26.16
N ASP A 182 3.62 18.35 25.04
CA ASP A 182 3.39 19.50 24.16
C ASP A 182 2.01 19.47 23.50
N ILE A 183 1.55 18.30 23.07
CA ILE A 183 0.20 18.10 22.52
C ILE A 183 -0.85 18.31 23.62
N PHE A 184 -0.60 17.79 24.81
CA PHE A 184 -1.47 17.97 25.96
C PHE A 184 -1.61 19.43 26.36
N ASP A 185 -0.53 20.22 26.30
CA ASP A 185 -0.58 21.66 26.55
C ASP A 185 -1.44 22.39 25.50
N ALA A 186 -1.40 21.96 24.24
CA ALA A 186 -2.13 22.58 23.14
C ALA A 186 -3.63 22.21 23.09
N MET A 187 -4.03 21.07 23.65
CA MET A 187 -5.43 20.61 23.64
C MET A 187 -6.34 21.54 24.47
N GLN A 188 -7.50 21.90 23.95
CA GLN A 188 -8.46 22.79 24.61
C GLN A 188 -9.69 22.04 25.16
N PRO A 189 -10.24 22.41 26.33
CA PRO A 189 -11.49 21.84 26.81
C PRO A 189 -12.71 22.39 26.03
N PHE A 190 -13.64 21.50 25.70
CA PHE A 190 -14.93 21.83 25.09
C PHE A 190 -16.06 21.22 25.93
N ASN A 191 -17.07 22.03 26.26
CA ASN A 191 -18.21 21.61 27.05
C ASN A 191 -19.47 21.59 26.18
N HIS A 192 -20.16 20.47 26.15
CA HIS A 192 -21.43 20.28 25.44
C HIS A 192 -22.53 19.91 26.42
N LYS A 193 -23.78 20.27 26.08
CA LYS A 193 -24.96 19.87 26.85
C LYS A 193 -25.46 18.51 26.35
N THR A 194 -26.24 17.84 27.18
CA THR A 194 -26.91 16.60 26.79
C THR A 194 -27.79 16.83 25.57
N GLY A 195 -27.59 16.03 24.53
CA GLY A 195 -28.32 16.12 23.26
C GLY A 195 -27.68 17.05 22.22
N ASP A 196 -26.57 17.71 22.53
CA ASP A 196 -25.82 18.49 21.54
C ASP A 196 -25.05 17.56 20.60
N THR A 197 -25.09 17.85 19.30
CA THR A 197 -24.22 17.20 18.30
C THR A 197 -22.82 17.82 18.38
N ILE A 198 -21.81 17.00 18.67
CA ILE A 198 -20.40 17.45 18.73
C ILE A 198 -19.81 17.55 17.32
N ILE A 199 -20.02 16.52 16.51
CA ILE A 199 -19.62 16.45 15.09
C ILE A 199 -20.74 15.80 14.28
N GLN A 200 -20.95 16.25 13.04
CA GLN A 200 -21.99 15.71 12.17
C GLN A 200 -21.38 14.96 10.98
N GLN A 201 -21.96 13.81 10.63
CA GLN A 201 -21.49 13.03 9.49
C GLN A 201 -21.60 13.82 8.18
N GLY A 202 -20.51 13.84 7.41
CA GLY A 202 -20.42 14.54 6.14
C GLY A 202 -19.82 15.94 6.26
N GLU A 203 -19.56 16.42 7.48
CA GLU A 203 -18.79 17.63 7.73
C GLU A 203 -17.28 17.38 7.64
N GLU A 204 -16.55 18.45 7.35
CA GLU A 204 -15.09 18.44 7.34
C GLU A 204 -14.55 18.31 8.77
N GLY A 205 -13.51 17.50 8.95
CA GLY A 205 -12.95 17.18 10.26
C GLY A 205 -11.64 17.91 10.51
N ASP A 206 -11.67 18.92 11.38
CA ASP A 206 -10.48 19.69 11.76
C ASP A 206 -9.87 19.26 13.10
N PHE A 207 -10.70 18.75 14.02
CA PHE A 207 -10.33 18.52 15.41
C PHE A 207 -10.39 17.05 15.81
N PHE A 208 -9.49 16.67 16.72
CA PHE A 208 -9.51 15.39 17.41
C PHE A 208 -10.01 15.57 18.85
N TYR A 209 -11.08 14.86 19.21
CA TYR A 209 -11.73 14.98 20.52
C TYR A 209 -11.41 13.79 21.42
N ILE A 210 -11.30 14.08 22.72
CA ILE A 210 -11.19 13.07 23.78
C ILE A 210 -12.27 13.39 24.82
N ILE A 211 -13.03 12.37 25.20
CA ILE A 211 -14.04 12.51 26.25
C ILE A 211 -13.35 12.48 27.61
N ASP A 212 -13.43 13.59 28.35
CA ASP A 212 -12.97 13.68 29.74
C ASP A 212 -14.08 13.26 30.72
N GLN A 213 -15.29 13.81 30.54
CA GLN A 213 -16.46 13.54 31.38
C GLN A 213 -17.72 13.40 30.54
N GLY A 214 -18.59 12.46 30.92
CA GLY A 214 -19.86 12.18 30.24
C GLY A 214 -19.79 11.01 29.26
N GLU A 215 -20.85 10.84 28.50
CA GLU A 215 -21.02 9.78 27.50
C GLU A 215 -21.61 10.38 26.22
N VAL A 216 -21.26 9.77 25.09
CA VAL A 216 -21.71 10.13 23.73
C VAL A 216 -22.15 8.87 23.00
N ASP A 217 -23.10 8.99 22.08
CA ASP A 217 -23.63 7.90 21.24
C ASP A 217 -23.00 7.94 19.83
#